data_AF-A0AAE9S030-F1
#
_entry.id   AF-A0AAE9S030-F1
#
_cell.length_a   1.000
_cell.length_b   1.000
_cell.length_c   1.000
_cell.angle_alpha   90.00
_cell.angle_beta   90.00
_cell.angle_gamma   90.00
#
_symmetry.space_group_name_H-M   'P 1'
#
loop_
_entity.id
_entity.type
_entity.pdbx_description
1 polymer ?
#
loop_
_entity_poly.entity_id
_entity_poly.type
_entity_poly.pdbx_seq_one_letter_code
_entity_poly.pdbx_strand_id
1 'polypeptide(L)'
;MNIWKQQLLFLLIALVSVAFFCLYPALPRILNNPEQYLQLNGAKIVISVLINYALISFIYLLFRKTFITIFFSQFIFLLLIFINTQKEKYLSASLVPSDFLLIKETFVVAPWLLKFSVLSGAAVCIALMVFLYRKERLEKKRLFFSNALLSLFGLGLFVSANFSNNFGQLCKQNQLGWLCEYRQAFPNTKGDWIGDHLTIQKIGFIPFFFSKSMDSLNTRLFNTENIPEPTIKALYTPFSTTPPVLKAQQQQPNIVIIMSEAHWDARQLGKSIPQNITPTLDRYQTSSLLSPSFGGGTANVEFEVLTSLNIYLNHNELMYVSKLKRPTYSLATYLNSLGYDTTAMHNSGKFFYNRNTVYQNLGFNRFTSLENMTSAQDRAKYINQAGWATDDLLYQSIHKQLKQTEQPQFIYAITVENHFNYNDDRYGKDHFNIDQQGLSERSKRQLNTYLTGLQRADQHVEQLLQDLKQLERPTLVIFFGDHLPNLGQVYDDYHFFASAQEKAEKKDVKFFSTPLAVWSNYPIDRSLFQQKNIAAHFLAPKVLTAAQLPLPPYYQFIQAVNACYSAIHQTGVELNPECKYPHPQLLNQYKDLNMDVLNGKNHSYQLLTQKAS
;
A
#
# COMPACT_ATOMS: atom_id res chain seq x y z
N MET A 1 23.58 -32.95 -23.66
CA MET A 1 22.54 -33.98 -23.38
C MET A 1 21.74 -34.27 -24.66
N ASN A 2 20.85 -35.29 -24.73
CA ASN A 2 19.87 -35.40 -25.83
C ASN A 2 18.55 -34.73 -25.41
N ILE A 3 17.62 -34.50 -26.36
CA ILE A 3 16.38 -33.73 -26.11
C ILE A 3 15.58 -34.38 -24.97
N TRP A 4 15.28 -35.67 -25.08
CA TRP A 4 14.49 -36.39 -24.10
C TRP A 4 15.06 -36.33 -22.68
N LYS A 5 16.37 -36.57 -22.51
CA LYS A 5 17.02 -36.50 -21.20
C LYS A 5 16.98 -35.09 -20.62
N GLN A 6 17.14 -34.05 -21.45
CA GLN A 6 17.09 -32.67 -20.98
C GLN A 6 15.67 -32.30 -20.51
N GLN A 7 14.67 -32.58 -21.35
CA GLN A 7 13.29 -32.20 -21.06
C GLN A 7 12.76 -32.99 -19.85
N LEU A 8 13.11 -34.27 -19.71
CA LEU A 8 12.80 -35.06 -18.51
C LEU A 8 13.45 -34.46 -17.26
N LEU A 9 14.71 -34.02 -17.35
CA LEU A 9 15.40 -33.37 -16.24
C LEU A 9 14.71 -32.06 -15.85
N PHE A 10 14.39 -31.19 -16.81
CA PHE A 10 13.70 -29.93 -16.53
C PHE A 10 12.31 -30.16 -15.92
N LEU A 11 11.56 -31.15 -16.41
CA LEU A 11 10.27 -31.52 -15.85
C LEU A 11 10.40 -32.05 -14.42
N LEU A 12 11.39 -32.92 -14.15
CA LEU A 12 11.64 -33.46 -12.82
C LEU A 12 12.05 -32.35 -11.84
N ILE A 13 12.90 -31.42 -12.27
CA ILE A 13 13.24 -30.23 -11.46
C ILE A 13 11.99 -29.39 -11.19
N ALA A 14 11.16 -29.12 -12.20
CA ALA A 14 9.92 -28.37 -12.01
C ALA A 14 8.97 -29.06 -11.03
N LEU A 15 8.82 -30.39 -11.11
CA LEU A 15 8.05 -31.22 -10.19
C LEU A 15 8.56 -31.13 -8.76
N VAL A 16 9.86 -31.37 -8.55
CA VAL A 16 10.49 -31.33 -7.23
C VAL A 16 10.37 -29.93 -6.61
N SER A 17 10.59 -28.89 -7.40
CA SER A 17 10.47 -27.51 -6.95
C SER A 17 9.05 -27.18 -6.54
N VAL A 18 8.05 -27.45 -7.39
CA VAL A 18 6.65 -27.21 -7.04
C VAL A 18 6.21 -28.06 -5.85
N ALA A 19 6.63 -29.32 -5.76
CA ALA A 19 6.37 -30.17 -4.61
C ALA A 19 6.92 -29.57 -3.32
N PHE A 20 8.18 -29.12 -3.32
CA PHE A 20 8.78 -28.46 -2.17
C PHE A 20 8.03 -27.17 -1.78
N PHE A 21 7.63 -26.36 -2.76
CA PHE A 21 7.00 -25.05 -2.52
C PHE A 21 5.50 -25.13 -2.17
N CYS A 22 4.75 -26.06 -2.73
CA CYS A 22 3.31 -26.21 -2.48
C CYS A 22 3.04 -27.17 -1.32
N LEU A 23 3.80 -28.26 -1.17
CA LEU A 23 3.52 -29.29 -0.16
C LEU A 23 4.10 -28.93 1.21
N TYR A 24 5.26 -28.27 1.31
CA TYR A 24 5.86 -27.96 2.62
C TYR A 24 4.97 -27.07 3.51
N PRO A 25 4.38 -25.97 3.02
CA PRO A 25 3.46 -25.15 3.83
C PRO A 25 2.09 -25.82 4.05
N ALA A 26 1.69 -26.73 3.16
CA ALA A 26 0.41 -27.43 3.22
C ALA A 26 0.48 -28.77 3.94
N LEU A 27 1.68 -29.23 4.34
CA LEU A 27 1.92 -30.56 4.90
C LEU A 27 1.00 -30.88 6.09
N PRO A 28 0.75 -29.96 7.04
CA PRO A 28 -0.18 -30.23 8.13
C PRO A 28 -1.62 -30.47 7.66
N ARG A 29 -2.07 -29.78 6.61
CA ARG A 29 -3.43 -29.95 6.04
C ARG A 29 -3.53 -31.24 5.22
N ILE A 30 -2.46 -31.58 4.49
CA ILE A 30 -2.36 -32.81 3.70
C ILE A 30 -2.40 -34.03 4.62
N LEU A 31 -1.67 -33.99 5.74
CA LEU A 31 -1.65 -35.07 6.73
C LEU A 31 -3.01 -35.26 7.42
N ASN A 32 -3.76 -34.16 7.61
CA ASN A 32 -5.06 -34.22 8.28
C ASN A 32 -6.22 -34.63 7.34
N ASN A 33 -6.17 -34.33 6.03
CA ASN A 33 -7.21 -34.70 5.05
C ASN A 33 -6.63 -34.83 3.62
N PRO A 34 -5.95 -35.95 3.28
CA PRO A 34 -5.24 -36.09 2.02
C PRO A 34 -6.17 -36.17 0.79
N GLU A 35 -7.32 -36.84 0.90
CA GLU A 35 -8.25 -37.03 -0.23
C GLU A 35 -8.91 -35.71 -0.68
N GLN A 36 -9.37 -34.90 0.28
CA GLN A 36 -9.98 -33.61 0.00
C GLN A 36 -8.96 -32.61 -0.60
N TYR A 37 -7.69 -32.68 -0.16
CA TYR A 37 -6.63 -31.84 -0.70
C TYR A 37 -6.23 -32.23 -2.14
N LEU A 38 -6.12 -33.54 -2.43
CA LEU A 38 -5.73 -34.04 -3.75
C LEU A 38 -6.82 -33.82 -4.82
N GLN A 39 -8.10 -34.05 -4.51
CA GLN A 39 -9.21 -33.82 -5.45
C GLN A 39 -9.37 -32.34 -5.82
N LEU A 40 -9.15 -31.40 -4.89
CA LEU A 40 -9.32 -29.96 -5.14
C LEU A 40 -8.09 -29.27 -5.75
N ASN A 41 -6.90 -29.87 -5.70
CA ASN A 41 -5.64 -29.19 -6.06
C ASN A 41 -4.79 -29.90 -7.13
N GLY A 42 -5.13 -31.12 -7.57
CA GLY A 42 -4.34 -31.87 -8.55
C GLY A 42 -4.07 -31.10 -9.86
N ALA A 43 -5.11 -30.54 -10.49
CA ALA A 43 -4.96 -29.73 -11.70
C ALA A 43 -4.09 -28.47 -11.49
N LYS A 44 -4.12 -27.90 -10.28
CA LYS A 44 -3.38 -26.68 -9.92
C LYS A 44 -1.88 -26.94 -9.76
N ILE A 45 -1.53 -28.08 -9.17
CA ILE A 45 -0.14 -28.54 -9.07
C ILE A 45 0.42 -28.77 -10.47
N VAL A 46 -0.35 -29.43 -11.35
CA VAL A 46 0.04 -29.66 -12.75
C VAL A 46 0.30 -28.34 -13.48
N ILE A 47 -0.61 -27.37 -13.38
CA ILE A 47 -0.42 -26.03 -13.99
C ILE A 47 0.85 -25.34 -13.46
N SER A 48 1.08 -25.39 -12.15
CA SER A 48 2.28 -24.82 -11.52
C SER A 48 3.57 -25.44 -12.06
N VAL A 49 3.58 -26.77 -12.24
CA VAL A 49 4.70 -27.51 -12.81
C VAL A 49 4.91 -27.12 -14.27
N LEU A 50 3.85 -27.01 -15.06
CA LEU A 50 3.93 -26.63 -16.47
C LEU A 50 4.47 -25.20 -16.65
N ILE A 51 4.04 -24.25 -15.81
CA ILE A 51 4.56 -22.87 -15.83
C ILE A 51 6.04 -22.86 -15.46
N ASN A 52 6.42 -23.53 -14.37
CA ASN A 52 7.81 -23.61 -13.93
C ASN A 52 8.68 -24.25 -15.03
N TYR A 53 8.23 -25.35 -15.62
CA TYR A 53 8.89 -26.02 -16.73
C TYR A 53 9.05 -25.12 -17.97
N ALA A 54 8.01 -24.35 -18.33
CA ALA A 54 8.07 -23.39 -19.42
C ALA A 54 9.05 -22.24 -19.12
N LEU A 55 9.13 -21.77 -17.86
CA LEU A 55 10.08 -20.75 -17.42
C LEU A 55 11.53 -21.26 -17.43
N ILE A 56 11.79 -22.49 -16.98
CA ILE A 56 13.12 -23.11 -17.09
C ILE A 56 13.55 -23.17 -18.57
N SER A 57 12.62 -23.57 -19.45
CA SER A 57 12.88 -23.65 -20.90
C SER A 57 13.11 -22.27 -21.52
N PHE A 58 12.41 -21.23 -21.04
CA PHE A 58 12.64 -19.84 -21.45
C PHE A 58 14.03 -19.35 -21.02
N ILE A 59 14.42 -19.59 -19.76
CA ILE A 59 15.73 -19.23 -19.23
C ILE A 59 16.85 -19.97 -19.98
N TYR A 60 16.62 -21.20 -20.44
CA TYR A 60 17.57 -21.92 -21.27
C TYR A 60 17.95 -21.16 -22.55
N LEU A 61 17.03 -20.38 -23.11
CA LEU A 61 17.31 -19.59 -24.32
C LEU A 61 18.40 -18.55 -24.09
N LEU A 62 18.56 -18.06 -22.86
CA LEU A 62 19.59 -17.09 -22.47
C LEU A 62 20.98 -17.74 -22.37
N PHE A 63 21.08 -18.90 -21.72
CA PHE A 63 22.39 -19.52 -21.43
C PHE A 63 22.82 -20.60 -22.42
N ARG A 64 21.86 -21.28 -23.07
CA ARG A 64 22.08 -22.46 -23.94
C ARG A 64 22.91 -23.57 -23.29
N LYS A 65 22.76 -23.69 -21.97
CA LYS A 65 23.51 -24.56 -21.06
C LYS A 65 22.51 -25.08 -20.01
N THR A 66 22.45 -26.39 -19.81
CA THR A 66 21.41 -27.04 -18.98
C THR A 66 21.60 -26.74 -17.50
N PHE A 67 22.77 -27.00 -16.93
CA PHE A 67 22.96 -26.98 -15.47
C PHE A 67 22.92 -25.56 -14.91
N ILE A 68 23.55 -24.60 -15.59
CA ILE A 68 23.42 -23.19 -15.19
C ILE A 68 21.97 -22.70 -15.28
N THR A 69 21.20 -23.15 -16.28
CA THR A 69 19.77 -22.81 -16.42
C THR A 69 18.97 -23.33 -15.24
N ILE A 70 19.17 -24.60 -14.86
CA ILE A 70 18.54 -25.18 -13.67
C ILE A 70 18.92 -24.38 -12.44
N PHE A 71 20.21 -24.15 -12.20
CA PHE A 71 20.67 -23.43 -11.03
C PHE A 71 20.09 -22.00 -10.94
N PHE A 72 20.16 -21.23 -12.03
CA PHE A 72 19.67 -19.86 -12.07
C PHE A 72 18.14 -19.78 -11.90
N SER A 73 17.39 -20.63 -12.60
CA SER A 73 15.93 -20.68 -12.47
C SER A 73 15.49 -21.02 -11.04
N GLN A 74 16.10 -22.04 -10.44
CA GLN A 74 15.75 -22.44 -9.07
C GLN A 74 16.18 -21.39 -8.04
N PHE A 75 17.32 -20.73 -8.24
CA PHE A 75 17.72 -19.62 -7.38
C PHE A 75 16.72 -18.46 -7.44
N ILE A 76 16.25 -18.07 -8.63
CA ILE A 76 15.22 -17.02 -8.75
C ILE A 76 13.95 -17.42 -8.00
N PHE A 77 13.44 -18.64 -8.18
CA PHE A 77 12.22 -19.04 -7.50
C PHE A 77 12.38 -19.09 -5.99
N LEU A 78 13.49 -19.65 -5.49
CA LEU A 78 13.81 -19.65 -4.06
C LEU A 78 13.92 -18.24 -3.51
N LEU A 79 14.56 -17.33 -4.25
CA LEU A 79 14.71 -15.93 -3.86
C LEU A 79 13.35 -15.22 -3.80
N LEU A 80 12.50 -15.37 -4.82
CA LEU A 80 11.18 -14.76 -4.83
C LEU A 80 10.30 -15.28 -3.68
N ILE A 81 10.36 -16.58 -3.39
CA ILE A 81 9.64 -17.19 -2.27
C ILE A 81 10.18 -16.70 -0.94
N PHE A 82 11.51 -16.68 -0.78
CA PHE A 82 12.15 -16.15 0.42
C PHE A 82 11.72 -14.70 0.67
N ILE A 83 11.76 -13.84 -0.36
CA ILE A 83 11.31 -12.45 -0.27
C ILE A 83 9.82 -12.40 0.10
N ASN A 84 8.96 -13.22 -0.53
CA ASN A 84 7.54 -13.29 -0.18
C ASN A 84 7.33 -13.65 1.30
N THR A 85 8.02 -14.69 1.80
CA THR A 85 7.92 -15.11 3.20
C THR A 85 8.39 -14.02 4.16
N GLN A 86 9.48 -13.31 3.84
CA GLN A 86 9.90 -12.16 4.64
C GLN A 86 8.85 -11.04 4.58
N LYS A 87 8.34 -10.72 3.38
CA LYS A 87 7.33 -9.67 3.21
C LYS A 87 6.04 -9.98 3.98
N GLU A 88 5.53 -11.21 3.88
CA GLU A 88 4.35 -11.64 4.65
C GLU A 88 4.59 -11.53 6.16
N LYS A 89 5.78 -11.92 6.63
CA LYS A 89 6.16 -11.78 8.04
C LYS A 89 6.21 -10.32 8.49
N TYR A 90 6.73 -9.43 7.65
CA TYR A 90 6.99 -8.03 8.01
C TYR A 90 5.85 -7.06 7.69
N LEU A 91 4.96 -7.39 6.75
CA LEU A 91 3.91 -6.50 6.27
C LEU A 91 2.53 -7.18 6.16
N SER A 92 2.41 -8.49 6.48
CA SER A 92 1.17 -9.26 6.30
C SER A 92 0.57 -9.15 4.89
N ALA A 93 1.44 -8.98 3.89
CA ALA A 93 1.11 -8.80 2.47
C ALA A 93 2.08 -9.59 1.59
N SER A 94 1.56 -10.11 0.48
CA SER A 94 2.32 -10.92 -0.48
C SER A 94 3.19 -10.08 -1.40
N LEU A 95 4.27 -10.68 -1.93
CA LEU A 95 5.15 -10.04 -2.90
C LEU A 95 4.41 -9.88 -4.24
N VAL A 96 4.39 -8.66 -4.75
CA VAL A 96 3.82 -8.26 -6.04
C VAL A 96 4.90 -7.56 -6.89
N PRO A 97 4.75 -7.51 -8.22
CA PRO A 97 5.79 -6.99 -9.11
C PRO A 97 6.21 -5.53 -8.83
N SER A 98 5.28 -4.68 -8.39
CA SER A 98 5.57 -3.29 -8.05
C SER A 98 6.49 -3.13 -6.84
N ASP A 99 6.63 -4.14 -5.97
CA ASP A 99 7.51 -4.07 -4.80
C ASP A 99 8.99 -3.98 -5.18
N PHE A 100 9.37 -4.48 -6.35
CA PHE A 100 10.75 -4.37 -6.84
C PHE A 100 11.18 -2.93 -7.10
N LEU A 101 10.21 -2.02 -7.28
CA LEU A 101 10.49 -0.58 -7.38
C LEU A 101 10.94 0.02 -6.04
N LEU A 102 10.74 -0.68 -4.93
CA LEU A 102 11.10 -0.27 -3.57
C LEU A 102 12.28 -1.06 -2.98
N ILE A 103 13.07 -1.73 -3.82
CA ILE A 103 14.14 -2.61 -3.32
C ILE A 103 15.19 -1.84 -2.50
N LYS A 104 15.47 -0.58 -2.85
CA LYS A 104 16.46 0.24 -2.15
C LYS A 104 15.97 0.59 -0.76
N GLU A 105 14.74 1.08 -0.67
CA GLU A 105 14.02 1.46 0.53
C GLU A 105 13.89 0.25 1.48
N THR A 106 13.44 -0.88 0.94
CA THR A 106 13.31 -2.14 1.68
C THR A 106 14.67 -2.57 2.24
N PHE A 107 15.75 -2.44 1.46
CA PHE A 107 17.09 -2.80 1.90
C PHE A 107 17.67 -1.84 2.94
N VAL A 108 17.25 -0.57 2.97
CA VAL A 108 17.63 0.38 4.04
C VAL A 108 16.99 -0.04 5.36
N VAL A 109 15.72 -0.41 5.34
CA VAL A 109 14.92 -0.73 6.54
C VAL A 109 15.12 -2.16 7.04
N ALA A 110 15.53 -3.08 6.17
CA ALA A 110 15.71 -4.49 6.54
C ALA A 110 16.67 -4.68 7.74
N PRO A 111 16.43 -5.66 8.63
CA PRO A 111 17.38 -6.00 9.69
C PRO A 111 18.75 -6.38 9.15
N TRP A 112 19.82 -6.07 9.87
CA TRP A 112 21.20 -6.32 9.40
C TRP A 112 21.44 -7.80 9.04
N LEU A 113 20.92 -8.74 9.85
CA LEU A 113 21.01 -10.18 9.59
C LEU A 113 20.38 -10.57 8.25
N LEU A 114 19.23 -9.95 7.93
CA LEU A 114 18.54 -10.20 6.67
C LEU A 114 19.37 -9.67 5.50
N LYS A 115 19.91 -8.44 5.60
CA LYS A 115 20.80 -7.86 4.58
C LYS A 115 22.02 -8.76 4.35
N PHE A 116 22.68 -9.16 5.42
CA PHE A 116 23.86 -10.04 5.36
C PHE A 116 23.53 -11.39 4.70
N SER A 117 22.39 -11.99 5.06
CA SER A 117 21.95 -13.27 4.49
C SER A 117 21.69 -13.14 2.98
N VAL A 118 21.01 -12.08 2.54
CA VAL A 118 20.72 -11.84 1.12
C VAL A 118 21.99 -11.57 0.32
N LEU A 119 22.90 -10.74 0.83
CA LEU A 119 24.16 -10.41 0.14
C LEU A 119 25.09 -11.63 0.05
N SER A 120 25.23 -12.38 1.14
CA SER A 120 26.06 -13.59 1.15
C SER A 120 25.49 -14.66 0.22
N GLY A 121 24.17 -14.87 0.24
CA GLY A 121 23.49 -15.78 -0.68
C GLY A 121 23.65 -15.37 -2.15
N ALA A 122 23.53 -14.07 -2.45
CA ALA A 122 23.76 -13.55 -3.80
C ALA A 122 25.20 -13.73 -4.27
N ALA A 123 26.18 -13.46 -3.40
CA ALA A 123 27.60 -13.64 -3.72
C ALA A 123 27.96 -15.11 -4.01
N VAL A 124 27.48 -16.05 -3.18
CA VAL A 124 27.66 -17.49 -3.40
C VAL A 124 26.98 -17.93 -4.71
N CYS A 125 25.76 -17.44 -4.96
CA CYS A 125 25.05 -17.73 -6.19
C CYS A 125 25.82 -17.26 -7.43
N ILE A 126 26.33 -16.02 -7.42
CA ILE A 126 27.12 -15.46 -8.52
C ILE A 126 28.40 -16.29 -8.75
N ALA A 127 29.12 -16.66 -7.68
CA ALA A 127 30.32 -17.48 -7.78
C ALA A 127 30.03 -18.85 -8.42
N LEU A 128 28.96 -19.52 -7.98
CA LEU A 128 28.51 -20.80 -8.54
C LEU A 128 28.05 -20.66 -9.99
N MET A 129 27.34 -19.59 -10.34
CA MET A 129 26.95 -19.30 -11.72
C MET A 129 28.17 -19.14 -12.62
N VAL A 130 29.18 -18.37 -12.20
CA VAL A 130 30.42 -18.19 -12.98
C VAL A 130 31.15 -19.53 -13.16
N PHE A 131 31.23 -20.33 -12.09
CA PHE A 131 31.82 -21.67 -12.14
C PHE A 131 31.09 -22.59 -13.13
N LEU A 132 29.76 -22.70 -13.00
CA LEU A 132 28.93 -23.52 -13.89
C LEU A 132 29.00 -23.03 -15.34
N TYR A 133 28.95 -21.71 -15.56
CA TYR A 133 29.04 -21.11 -16.89
C TYR A 133 30.36 -21.48 -17.59
N ARG A 134 31.49 -21.44 -16.87
CA ARG A 134 32.81 -21.78 -17.40
C ARG A 134 32.98 -23.28 -17.64
N LYS A 135 32.45 -24.12 -16.74
CA LYS A 135 32.62 -25.58 -16.80
C LYS A 135 31.69 -26.24 -17.82
N GLU A 136 30.48 -25.73 -17.98
CA GLU A 136 29.48 -26.32 -18.87
C GLU A 136 29.75 -25.93 -20.33
N ARG A 137 29.61 -26.85 -21.28
CA ARG A 137 29.78 -26.55 -22.71
C ARG A 137 28.45 -26.09 -23.32
N LEU A 138 28.52 -25.26 -24.35
CA LEU A 138 27.35 -24.87 -25.13
C LEU A 138 26.72 -26.10 -25.80
N GLU A 139 25.41 -26.16 -25.76
CA GLU A 139 24.65 -27.29 -26.28
C GLU A 139 24.17 -27.11 -27.73
N LYS A 140 23.74 -28.24 -28.33
CA LYS A 140 23.36 -28.35 -29.75
C LYS A 140 22.14 -27.47 -30.07
N LYS A 141 22.11 -26.88 -31.28
CA LYS A 141 21.00 -26.02 -31.77
C LYS A 141 19.62 -26.70 -31.66
N ARG A 142 19.52 -28.03 -31.83
CA ARG A 142 18.25 -28.76 -31.70
C ARG A 142 17.60 -28.60 -30.31
N LEU A 143 18.41 -28.49 -29.25
CA LEU A 143 17.92 -28.24 -27.88
C LEU A 143 17.41 -26.81 -27.72
N PHE A 144 18.05 -25.84 -28.40
CA PHE A 144 17.55 -24.47 -28.42
C PHE A 144 16.14 -24.41 -29.03
N PHE A 145 15.94 -25.02 -30.20
CA PHE A 145 14.62 -25.02 -30.86
C PHE A 145 13.54 -25.74 -30.04
N SER A 146 13.86 -26.87 -29.39
CA SER A 146 12.88 -27.56 -28.55
C SER A 146 12.45 -26.72 -27.35
N ASN A 147 13.41 -26.09 -26.65
CA ASN A 147 13.10 -25.22 -25.52
C ASN A 147 12.37 -23.94 -25.96
N ALA A 148 12.71 -23.40 -27.13
CA ALA A 148 12.04 -22.21 -27.68
C ALA A 148 10.57 -22.51 -27.95
N LEU A 149 10.27 -23.61 -28.66
CA LEU A 149 8.89 -24.02 -28.95
C LEU A 149 8.11 -24.30 -27.66
N LEU A 150 8.73 -24.98 -26.69
CA LEU A 150 8.09 -25.28 -25.42
C LEU A 150 7.81 -24.04 -24.58
N SER A 151 8.76 -23.10 -24.52
CA SER A 151 8.57 -21.83 -23.82
C SER A 151 7.51 -20.97 -24.49
N LEU A 152 7.49 -20.89 -25.83
CA LEU A 152 6.55 -20.08 -26.59
C LEU A 152 5.13 -20.62 -26.43
N PHE A 153 4.95 -21.94 -26.55
CA PHE A 153 3.65 -22.57 -26.38
C PHE A 153 3.18 -22.50 -24.91
N GLY A 154 4.04 -22.87 -23.96
CA GLY A 154 3.71 -22.91 -22.54
C GLY A 154 3.40 -21.52 -21.96
N LEU A 155 4.29 -20.54 -22.17
CA LEU A 155 4.07 -19.17 -21.71
C LEU A 155 3.00 -18.47 -22.56
N GLY A 156 2.94 -18.71 -23.87
CA GLY A 156 1.92 -18.13 -24.73
C GLY A 156 0.50 -18.57 -24.37
N LEU A 157 0.30 -19.85 -24.06
CA LEU A 157 -0.97 -20.37 -23.54
C LEU A 157 -1.33 -19.71 -22.21
N PHE A 158 -0.36 -19.56 -21.31
CA PHE A 158 -0.58 -18.91 -20.02
C PHE A 158 -0.95 -17.43 -20.16
N VAL A 159 -0.20 -16.67 -20.97
CA VAL A 159 -0.47 -15.26 -21.26
C VAL A 159 -1.84 -15.10 -21.89
N SER A 160 -2.18 -15.93 -22.88
CA SER A 160 -3.48 -15.90 -23.55
C SER A 160 -4.63 -16.21 -22.57
N ALA A 161 -4.46 -17.20 -21.70
CA ALA A 161 -5.42 -17.53 -20.66
C ALA A 161 -5.62 -16.38 -19.66
N ASN A 162 -4.54 -15.69 -19.28
CA ASN A 162 -4.58 -14.54 -18.36
C ASN A 162 -5.20 -13.28 -19.00
N PHE A 163 -4.93 -13.01 -20.27
CA PHE A 163 -5.38 -11.80 -20.97
C PHE A 163 -6.84 -11.87 -21.43
N SER A 164 -7.28 -12.99 -22.00
CA SER A 164 -8.58 -13.14 -22.71
C SER A 164 -9.83 -13.17 -21.80
N ASN A 165 -9.75 -12.69 -20.56
CA ASN A 165 -10.82 -12.80 -19.58
C ASN A 165 -11.40 -14.24 -19.48
N ASN A 166 -10.47 -15.20 -19.45
CA ASN A 166 -10.63 -16.54 -18.93
C ASN A 166 -11.87 -17.30 -19.47
N PHE A 167 -11.99 -17.52 -20.79
CA PHE A 167 -13.09 -18.28 -21.43
C PHE A 167 -14.51 -17.86 -20.95
N GLY A 168 -14.66 -16.67 -20.34
CA GLY A 168 -15.83 -16.36 -19.52
C GLY A 168 -17.09 -16.24 -20.35
N GLN A 169 -16.95 -15.78 -21.60
CA GLN A 169 -18.03 -15.77 -22.58
C GLN A 169 -18.45 -17.19 -23.01
N LEU A 170 -17.50 -18.11 -23.19
CA LEU A 170 -17.74 -19.51 -23.55
C LEU A 170 -18.41 -20.30 -22.40
N CYS A 171 -18.09 -19.96 -21.16
CA CYS A 171 -18.75 -20.52 -19.98
C CYS A 171 -20.13 -19.91 -19.70
N LYS A 172 -20.36 -18.63 -20.03
CA LYS A 172 -21.70 -18.01 -19.95
C LYS A 172 -22.70 -18.65 -20.92
N GLN A 173 -22.23 -19.21 -22.04
CA GLN A 173 -23.05 -19.88 -23.04
C GLN A 173 -23.09 -21.41 -22.89
N ASN A 174 -22.45 -21.96 -21.86
CA ASN A 174 -22.43 -23.40 -21.53
C ASN A 174 -21.99 -24.34 -22.67
N GLN A 175 -21.23 -23.84 -23.66
CA GLN A 175 -20.86 -24.62 -24.85
C GLN A 175 -19.78 -25.69 -24.57
N LEU A 176 -19.00 -25.56 -23.49
CA LEU A 176 -17.88 -26.42 -23.15
C LEU A 176 -17.75 -26.62 -21.63
N GLY A 177 -18.71 -27.34 -21.01
CA GLY A 177 -18.80 -27.50 -19.55
C GLY A 177 -17.53 -28.00 -18.85
N TRP A 178 -16.79 -28.93 -19.46
CA TRP A 178 -15.53 -29.45 -18.90
C TRP A 178 -14.44 -28.37 -18.83
N LEU A 179 -14.30 -27.48 -19.81
CA LEU A 179 -13.33 -26.36 -19.79
C LEU A 179 -13.64 -25.36 -18.67
N CYS A 180 -14.91 -25.24 -18.27
CA CYS A 180 -15.36 -24.30 -17.25
C CYS A 180 -15.03 -24.74 -15.83
N GLU A 181 -14.98 -26.05 -15.54
CA GLU A 181 -14.48 -26.57 -14.27
C GLU A 181 -12.97 -26.32 -14.11
N TYR A 182 -12.19 -26.50 -15.19
CA TYR A 182 -10.74 -26.23 -15.19
C TYR A 182 -10.39 -24.73 -15.19
N ARG A 183 -11.32 -23.83 -15.53
CA ARG A 183 -11.12 -22.38 -15.46
C ARG A 183 -10.67 -21.90 -14.08
N GLN A 184 -11.18 -22.51 -13.00
CA GLN A 184 -10.81 -22.16 -11.63
C GLN A 184 -9.36 -22.52 -11.28
N ALA A 185 -8.72 -23.39 -12.08
CA ALA A 185 -7.33 -23.78 -11.91
C ALA A 185 -6.34 -22.81 -12.58
N PHE A 186 -6.80 -21.97 -13.51
CA PHE A 186 -5.99 -20.91 -14.09
C PHE A 186 -5.90 -19.71 -13.14
N PRO A 187 -4.69 -19.18 -12.92
CA PRO A 187 -4.52 -18.02 -12.06
C PRO A 187 -5.12 -16.80 -12.74
N ASN A 188 -6.06 -16.15 -12.05
CA ASN A 188 -6.58 -14.84 -12.41
C ASN A 188 -6.54 -13.99 -11.14
N THR A 189 -5.59 -13.08 -11.09
CA THR A 189 -5.31 -12.26 -9.90
C THR A 189 -5.86 -10.84 -10.00
N LYS A 190 -6.70 -10.57 -11.00
CA LYS A 190 -7.29 -9.24 -11.23
C LYS A 190 -8.17 -8.81 -10.06
N GLY A 191 -7.87 -7.64 -9.51
CA GLY A 191 -8.78 -6.88 -8.65
C GLY A 191 -8.92 -7.35 -7.20
N ASP A 192 -8.14 -8.31 -6.72
CA ASP A 192 -8.22 -8.76 -5.33
C ASP A 192 -6.83 -8.78 -4.68
N TRP A 193 -6.45 -7.71 -3.99
CA TRP A 193 -5.21 -7.60 -3.19
C TRP A 193 -5.33 -8.34 -1.85
N ILE A 194 -6.57 -8.47 -1.40
CA ILE A 194 -7.03 -9.04 -0.13
C ILE A 194 -7.04 -10.58 -0.19
N GLY A 195 -7.38 -11.13 -1.34
CA GLY A 195 -7.34 -12.56 -1.65
C GLY A 195 -5.98 -13.08 -2.07
N ASP A 196 -4.92 -12.26 -2.13
CA ASP A 196 -3.60 -12.68 -2.65
C ASP A 196 -3.00 -13.84 -1.85
N HIS A 197 -3.09 -13.81 -0.52
CA HIS A 197 -2.61 -14.90 0.32
C HIS A 197 -3.43 -16.19 0.14
N LEU A 198 -4.76 -16.08 0.04
CA LEU A 198 -5.62 -17.23 -0.27
C LEU A 198 -5.38 -17.76 -1.68
N THR A 199 -5.09 -16.87 -2.62
CA THR A 199 -4.78 -17.21 -3.99
C THR A 199 -3.43 -17.95 -4.03
N ILE A 200 -2.41 -17.46 -3.33
CA ILE A 200 -1.14 -18.19 -3.14
C ILE A 200 -1.39 -19.57 -2.51
N GLN A 201 -2.25 -19.68 -1.48
CA GLN A 201 -2.61 -20.98 -0.91
C GLN A 201 -3.34 -21.89 -1.91
N LYS A 202 -4.11 -21.33 -2.84
CA LYS A 202 -4.89 -22.08 -3.85
C LYS A 202 -4.04 -22.52 -5.04
N ILE A 203 -3.23 -21.62 -5.62
CA ILE A 203 -2.54 -21.83 -6.91
C ILE A 203 -1.01 -21.84 -6.79
N GLY A 204 -0.45 -21.60 -5.60
CA GLY A 204 0.99 -21.45 -5.39
C GLY A 204 1.51 -20.04 -5.70
N PHE A 205 2.62 -19.68 -5.07
CA PHE A 205 3.18 -18.33 -5.16
C PHE A 205 3.73 -17.97 -6.55
N ILE A 206 4.40 -18.90 -7.25
CA ILE A 206 4.98 -18.60 -8.57
C ILE A 206 3.91 -18.33 -9.64
N PRO A 207 2.87 -19.18 -9.79
CA PRO A 207 1.77 -18.88 -10.71
C PRO A 207 1.03 -17.59 -10.35
N PHE A 208 0.84 -17.33 -9.05
CA PHE A 208 0.30 -16.07 -8.54
C PHE A 208 1.13 -14.86 -8.99
N PHE A 209 2.44 -14.87 -8.71
CA PHE A 209 3.34 -13.77 -9.01
C PHE A 209 3.42 -13.50 -10.52
N PHE A 210 3.42 -14.56 -11.33
CA PHE A 210 3.43 -14.44 -12.78
C PHE A 210 2.09 -13.91 -13.32
N SER A 211 0.94 -14.36 -12.79
CA SER A 211 -0.38 -13.82 -13.14
C SER A 211 -0.50 -12.34 -12.78
N LYS A 212 -0.08 -11.92 -11.57
CA LYS A 212 -0.03 -10.49 -11.18
C LYS A 212 0.90 -9.67 -12.09
N SER A 213 2.03 -10.24 -12.53
CA SER A 213 2.93 -9.60 -13.49
C SER A 213 2.24 -9.35 -14.83
N MET A 214 1.50 -10.34 -15.32
CA MET A 214 0.73 -10.23 -16.55
C MET A 214 -0.43 -9.25 -16.43
N ASP A 215 -1.12 -9.22 -15.29
CA ASP A 215 -2.19 -8.24 -15.03
C ASP A 215 -1.66 -6.80 -15.01
N SER A 216 -0.49 -6.58 -14.38
CA SER A 216 0.17 -5.27 -14.36
C SER A 216 0.59 -4.83 -15.77
N LEU A 217 1.15 -5.73 -16.57
CA LEU A 217 1.49 -5.45 -17.97
C LEU A 217 0.25 -5.17 -18.82
N ASN A 218 -0.80 -5.98 -18.68
CA ASN A 218 -2.04 -5.79 -19.42
C ASN A 218 -2.66 -4.42 -19.12
N THR A 219 -2.66 -4.02 -17.85
CA THR A 219 -3.18 -2.72 -17.42
C THR A 219 -2.39 -1.57 -18.04
N ARG A 220 -1.05 -1.69 -18.09
CA ARG A 220 -0.18 -0.67 -18.69
C ARG A 220 -0.28 -0.59 -20.22
N LEU A 221 -0.44 -1.72 -20.89
CA LEU A 221 -0.39 -1.80 -22.36
C LEU A 221 -1.76 -1.61 -23.01
N PHE A 222 -2.85 -2.11 -22.41
CA PHE A 222 -4.15 -2.24 -23.07
C PHE A 222 -5.31 -1.53 -22.36
N ASN A 223 -5.23 -1.25 -21.05
CA ASN A 223 -6.30 -0.57 -20.31
C ASN A 223 -6.06 0.94 -20.10
N THR A 224 -5.46 1.62 -21.08
CA THR A 224 -5.42 3.09 -21.10
C THR A 224 -6.66 3.61 -21.83
N GLU A 225 -7.81 3.55 -21.17
CA GLU A 225 -8.99 4.25 -21.70
C GLU A 225 -8.69 5.75 -21.72
N ASN A 226 -8.63 6.32 -22.93
CA ASN A 226 -8.40 7.74 -23.12
C ASN A 226 -9.72 8.49 -22.92
N ILE A 227 -9.99 8.92 -21.69
CA ILE A 227 -11.19 9.71 -21.36
C ILE A 227 -11.10 11.06 -22.09
N PRO A 228 -12.08 11.42 -22.94
CA PRO A 228 -12.06 12.70 -23.66
C PRO A 228 -12.12 13.89 -22.70
N GLU A 229 -11.40 14.97 -23.03
CA GLU A 229 -11.43 16.23 -22.26
C GLU A 229 -12.85 16.76 -21.98
N PRO A 230 -13.82 16.75 -22.93
CA PRO A 230 -15.18 17.21 -22.65
C PRO A 230 -15.88 16.41 -21.55
N THR A 231 -15.60 15.11 -21.42
CA THR A 231 -16.15 14.25 -20.36
C THR A 231 -15.62 14.70 -19.00
N ILE A 232 -14.32 14.99 -18.91
CA ILE A 232 -13.69 15.48 -17.68
C ILE A 232 -14.19 16.90 -17.34
N LYS A 233 -14.30 17.78 -18.33
CA LYS A 233 -14.86 19.12 -18.14
C LYS A 233 -16.30 19.08 -17.61
N ALA A 234 -17.11 18.15 -18.10
CA ALA A 234 -18.50 17.97 -17.66
C ALA A 234 -18.63 17.57 -16.18
N LEU A 235 -17.59 16.99 -15.56
CA LEU A 235 -17.55 16.73 -14.11
C LEU A 235 -17.62 18.01 -13.29
N TYR A 236 -17.02 19.09 -13.80
CA TYR A 236 -16.85 20.36 -13.09
C TYR A 236 -17.90 21.41 -13.46
N THR A 237 -18.57 21.27 -14.62
CA THR A 237 -19.60 22.22 -15.10
C THR A 237 -20.70 22.51 -14.08
N PRO A 238 -21.27 21.52 -13.36
CA PRO A 238 -22.31 21.79 -12.35
C PRO A 238 -21.84 22.63 -11.17
N PHE A 239 -20.53 22.72 -10.96
CA PHE A 239 -19.88 23.33 -9.80
C PHE A 239 -19.07 24.60 -10.14
N SER A 240 -19.22 25.10 -11.37
CA SER A 240 -18.43 26.23 -11.90
C SER A 240 -18.76 27.58 -11.26
N THR A 241 -19.85 27.67 -10.50
CA THR A 241 -20.15 28.83 -9.65
C THR A 241 -19.62 28.58 -8.26
N THR A 242 -18.56 29.29 -7.86
CA THR A 242 -18.09 29.26 -6.46
C THR A 242 -19.22 29.81 -5.57
N PRO A 243 -19.69 29.08 -4.55
CA PRO A 243 -20.60 29.66 -3.56
C PRO A 243 -19.94 30.90 -2.94
N PRO A 244 -20.70 31.97 -2.66
CA PRO A 244 -20.15 33.12 -1.94
C PRO A 244 -19.52 32.63 -0.64
N VAL A 245 -18.29 33.07 -0.36
CA VAL A 245 -17.55 32.74 0.87
C VAL A 245 -18.47 33.02 2.05
N LEU A 246 -18.81 31.98 2.83
CA LEU A 246 -19.51 32.12 4.10
C LEU A 246 -18.58 32.95 5.01
N LYS A 247 -18.86 34.25 5.12
CA LYS A 247 -18.12 35.26 5.91
C LYS A 247 -16.61 35.02 5.95
N ALA A 248 -15.87 35.65 5.04
CA ALA A 248 -14.41 35.66 5.08
C ALA A 248 -13.94 35.99 6.50
N GLN A 249 -13.29 35.02 7.15
CA GLN A 249 -12.48 35.28 8.33
C GLN A 249 -11.49 36.39 7.95
N GLN A 250 -11.26 37.40 8.82
CA GLN A 250 -10.34 38.52 8.51
C GLN A 250 -8.94 38.02 8.11
N GLN A 251 -8.57 36.81 8.54
CA GLN A 251 -7.32 36.13 8.24
C GLN A 251 -7.56 34.63 7.97
N GLN A 252 -7.01 34.11 6.86
CA GLN A 252 -7.08 32.68 6.52
C GLN A 252 -6.33 31.81 7.56
N PRO A 253 -6.88 30.65 7.98
CA PRO A 253 -6.26 29.82 8.99
C PRO A 253 -5.03 29.07 8.48
N ASN A 254 -4.07 28.77 9.35
CA ASN A 254 -3.11 27.70 9.12
C ASN A 254 -3.83 26.36 9.12
N ILE A 255 -3.36 25.42 8.29
CA ILE A 255 -3.85 24.05 8.24
C ILE A 255 -2.66 23.13 8.48
N VAL A 256 -2.69 22.39 9.58
CA VAL A 256 -1.67 21.40 9.95
C VAL A 256 -2.31 20.02 9.93
N ILE A 257 -1.87 19.17 9.01
CA ILE A 257 -2.26 17.76 8.96
C ILE A 257 -1.10 16.93 9.45
N ILE A 258 -1.33 16.10 10.47
CA ILE A 258 -0.35 15.18 11.04
C ILE A 258 -0.86 13.77 10.80
N MET A 259 -0.13 13.05 9.96
CA MET A 259 -0.33 11.63 9.75
C MET A 259 0.65 10.86 10.65
N SER A 260 0.10 10.18 11.65
CA SER A 260 0.84 9.45 12.66
C SER A 260 1.04 7.99 12.25
N GLU A 261 2.30 7.56 12.21
CA GLU A 261 2.75 6.24 11.79
C GLU A 261 2.20 5.16 12.70
N ALA A 262 1.55 4.18 12.08
CA ALA A 262 0.95 3.02 12.70
C ALA A 262 0.05 3.35 13.90
N HIS A 263 -0.56 4.55 13.93
CA HIS A 263 -1.33 5.02 15.07
C HIS A 263 -2.73 4.41 15.06
N TRP A 264 -2.95 3.41 15.90
CA TRP A 264 -4.21 2.70 16.01
C TRP A 264 -4.66 2.59 17.46
N ASP A 265 -5.98 2.59 17.66
CA ASP A 265 -6.59 2.34 18.97
C ASP A 265 -6.36 0.88 19.38
N ALA A 266 -5.27 0.65 20.11
CA ALA A 266 -4.85 -0.66 20.59
C ALA A 266 -5.86 -1.32 21.53
N ARG A 267 -6.79 -0.55 22.15
CA ARG A 267 -7.82 -1.07 23.06
C ARG A 267 -8.74 -2.08 22.38
N GLN A 268 -8.80 -2.04 21.04
CA GLN A 268 -9.50 -3.02 20.22
C GLN A 268 -8.92 -4.45 20.31
N LEU A 269 -7.67 -4.63 20.79
CA LEU A 269 -7.12 -5.96 21.05
C LEU A 269 -7.85 -6.67 22.21
N GLY A 270 -8.19 -5.94 23.26
CA GLY A 270 -8.82 -6.51 24.45
C GLY A 270 -8.76 -5.62 25.68
N LYS A 271 -9.46 -6.04 26.74
CA LYS A 271 -9.62 -5.27 27.99
C LYS A 271 -8.34 -5.11 28.81
N SER A 272 -7.32 -5.92 28.55
CA SER A 272 -6.01 -5.86 29.20
C SER A 272 -5.15 -4.68 28.74
N ILE A 273 -5.57 -3.98 27.68
CA ILE A 273 -4.91 -2.78 27.20
C ILE A 273 -5.30 -1.58 28.08
N PRO A 274 -4.32 -0.81 28.59
CA PRO A 274 -4.59 0.40 29.37
C PRO A 274 -5.49 1.38 28.62
N GLN A 275 -6.41 2.04 29.33
CA GLN A 275 -7.36 2.96 28.70
C GLN A 275 -6.74 4.33 28.39
N ASN A 276 -5.80 4.78 29.22
CA ASN A 276 -5.25 6.14 29.17
C ASN A 276 -3.87 6.18 28.48
N ILE A 277 -3.80 5.76 27.21
CA ILE A 277 -2.56 5.75 26.43
C ILE A 277 -2.38 7.09 25.69
N THR A 278 -3.46 7.61 25.09
CA THR A 278 -3.46 8.83 24.26
C THR A 278 -4.56 9.81 24.69
N PRO A 279 -4.52 10.34 25.92
CA PRO A 279 -5.59 11.19 26.47
C PRO A 279 -5.86 12.47 25.67
N THR A 280 -4.84 13.07 25.06
CA THR A 280 -4.99 14.31 24.29
C THR A 280 -5.74 14.02 23.00
N LEU A 281 -5.33 12.98 22.29
CA LEU A 281 -5.97 12.56 21.04
C LEU A 281 -7.38 12.02 21.27
N ASP A 282 -7.59 11.21 22.31
CA ASP A 282 -8.92 10.71 22.68
C ASP A 282 -9.90 11.88 22.94
N ARG A 283 -9.44 12.96 23.57
CA ARG A 283 -10.26 14.16 23.83
C ARG A 283 -10.74 14.85 22.56
N TYR A 284 -9.93 14.84 21.50
CA TYR A 284 -10.22 15.53 20.24
C TYR A 284 -10.62 14.59 19.11
N GLN A 285 -10.70 13.28 19.38
CA GLN A 285 -11.16 12.29 18.42
C GLN A 285 -12.63 12.56 18.08
N THR A 286 -12.92 12.66 16.78
CA THR A 286 -14.27 12.95 16.27
C THR A 286 -14.82 11.82 15.41
N SER A 287 -13.94 11.00 14.85
CA SER A 287 -14.26 9.89 13.95
C SER A 287 -13.09 8.91 13.94
N SER A 288 -13.23 7.84 13.18
CA SER A 288 -12.08 7.15 12.62
C SER A 288 -11.81 7.58 11.17
N LEU A 289 -10.56 7.52 10.73
CA LEU A 289 -10.20 7.49 9.33
C LEU A 289 -10.31 6.05 8.83
N LEU A 290 -10.96 5.84 7.68
CA LEU A 290 -10.89 4.58 6.95
C LEU A 290 -9.70 4.65 5.99
N SER A 291 -8.60 4.04 6.43
CA SER A 291 -7.36 3.93 5.72
C SER A 291 -7.45 2.92 4.57
N PRO A 292 -6.85 3.21 3.41
CA PRO A 292 -6.71 2.23 2.34
C PRO A 292 -5.66 1.13 2.61
N SER A 293 -5.03 1.11 3.79
CA SER A 293 -3.80 0.37 4.05
C SER A 293 -3.80 -0.35 5.41
N PHE A 294 -3.07 -1.46 5.50
CA PHE A 294 -2.87 -2.25 6.72
C PHE A 294 -1.39 -2.63 6.85
N GLY A 295 -0.78 -2.39 8.02
CA GLY A 295 0.57 -2.87 8.33
C GLY A 295 1.71 -2.25 7.52
N GLY A 296 1.42 -1.27 6.68
CA GLY A 296 2.34 -0.59 5.77
C GLY A 296 1.57 0.12 4.65
N GLY A 297 2.28 0.85 3.78
CA GLY A 297 1.66 1.52 2.63
C GLY A 297 1.24 2.96 2.89
N THR A 298 1.81 3.61 3.90
CA THR A 298 1.66 5.02 4.28
C THR A 298 1.45 5.98 3.10
N ALA A 299 2.26 5.84 2.03
CA ALA A 299 2.17 6.69 0.83
C ALA A 299 0.81 6.62 0.09
N ASN A 300 0.06 5.52 0.19
CA ASN A 300 -1.28 5.43 -0.37
C ASN A 300 -2.32 6.20 0.45
N VAL A 301 -2.13 6.28 1.77
CA VAL A 301 -2.97 7.13 2.65
C VAL A 301 -2.71 8.59 2.31
N GLU A 302 -1.45 8.99 2.16
CA GLU A 302 -1.08 10.34 1.71
C GLU A 302 -1.68 10.66 0.35
N PHE A 303 -1.58 9.74 -0.59
CA PHE A 303 -2.15 9.87 -1.92
C PHE A 303 -3.65 10.16 -1.85
N GLU A 304 -4.42 9.33 -1.12
CA GLU A 304 -5.87 9.54 -1.00
C GLU A 304 -6.20 10.88 -0.34
N VAL A 305 -5.54 11.20 0.78
CA VAL A 305 -5.81 12.46 1.51
C VAL A 305 -5.45 13.69 0.69
N LEU A 306 -4.30 13.69 0.00
CA LEU A 306 -3.81 14.87 -0.71
C LEU A 306 -4.48 15.05 -2.07
N THR A 307 -4.93 13.98 -2.73
CA THR A 307 -5.48 14.07 -4.09
C THR A 307 -6.98 13.86 -4.17
N SER A 308 -7.61 13.24 -3.15
CA SER A 308 -8.98 12.73 -3.23
C SER A 308 -9.23 11.72 -4.35
N LEU A 309 -8.17 11.09 -4.86
CA LEU A 309 -8.26 9.93 -5.74
C LEU A 309 -8.25 8.65 -4.90
N ASN A 310 -8.66 7.54 -5.49
CA ASN A 310 -8.96 6.31 -4.77
C ASN A 310 -8.05 5.15 -5.22
N ILE A 311 -7.37 4.50 -4.28
CA ILE A 311 -6.46 3.41 -4.65
C ILE A 311 -7.20 2.13 -5.03
N TYR A 312 -8.38 1.90 -4.46
CA TYR A 312 -9.18 0.69 -4.71
C TYR A 312 -9.68 0.64 -6.16
N LEU A 313 -10.10 1.79 -6.71
CA LEU A 313 -10.43 1.93 -8.14
C LEU A 313 -9.22 1.72 -9.06
N ASN A 314 -8.00 1.71 -8.50
CA ASN A 314 -6.74 1.57 -9.22
C ASN A 314 -5.95 0.32 -8.78
N HIS A 315 -6.67 -0.74 -8.43
CA HIS A 315 -6.10 -2.06 -8.11
C HIS A 315 -5.13 -2.08 -6.91
N ASN A 316 -5.28 -1.12 -5.99
CA ASN A 316 -4.46 -1.00 -4.78
C ASN A 316 -2.94 -0.97 -5.05
N GLU A 317 -2.52 -0.42 -6.19
CA GLU A 317 -1.09 -0.20 -6.43
C GLU A 317 -0.52 0.83 -5.43
N LEU A 318 0.81 0.89 -5.31
CA LEU A 318 1.48 1.92 -4.53
C LEU A 318 1.66 3.19 -5.40
N MET A 319 0.73 4.13 -5.29
CA MET A 319 0.50 5.17 -6.30
C MET A 319 1.70 6.10 -6.51
N TYR A 320 2.40 6.48 -5.44
CA TYR A 320 3.60 7.35 -5.51
C TYR A 320 4.72 6.74 -6.37
N VAL A 321 4.84 5.41 -6.31
CA VAL A 321 5.90 4.68 -6.97
C VAL A 321 5.47 4.23 -8.36
N SER A 322 4.23 3.81 -8.55
CA SER A 322 3.77 3.24 -9.82
C SER A 322 3.15 4.25 -10.79
N LYS A 323 2.48 5.31 -10.32
CA LYS A 323 1.65 6.21 -11.17
C LYS A 323 2.00 7.69 -11.08
N LEU A 324 2.34 8.23 -9.90
CA LEU A 324 2.54 9.67 -9.68
C LEU A 324 3.91 10.16 -10.19
N LYS A 325 4.03 10.24 -11.51
CA LYS A 325 5.25 10.64 -12.24
C LYS A 325 5.13 11.98 -12.98
N ARG A 326 4.01 12.69 -12.80
CA ARG A 326 3.69 13.96 -13.46
C ARG A 326 2.90 14.88 -12.53
N PRO A 327 2.84 16.20 -12.80
CA PRO A 327 2.04 17.14 -12.02
C PRO A 327 0.58 16.65 -11.89
N THR A 328 0.05 16.69 -10.68
CA THR A 328 -1.26 16.14 -10.34
C THR A 328 -1.96 17.11 -9.39
N TYR A 329 -3.24 17.39 -9.67
CA TYR A 329 -4.01 18.33 -8.86
C TYR A 329 -4.18 17.76 -7.45
N SER A 330 -3.95 18.60 -6.45
CA SER A 330 -3.89 18.17 -5.05
C SER A 330 -4.29 19.31 -4.12
N LEU A 331 -4.44 18.98 -2.84
CA LEU A 331 -4.71 19.93 -1.78
C LEU A 331 -3.63 21.01 -1.69
N ALA A 332 -2.36 20.64 -1.89
CA ALA A 332 -1.25 21.61 -1.91
C ALA A 332 -1.33 22.54 -3.12
N THR A 333 -1.56 22.00 -4.33
CA THR A 333 -1.74 22.83 -5.54
C THR A 333 -2.89 23.82 -5.36
N TYR A 334 -4.00 23.38 -4.78
CA TYR A 334 -5.14 24.23 -4.52
C TYR A 334 -4.84 25.32 -3.47
N LEU A 335 -4.27 24.95 -2.32
CA LEU A 335 -3.96 25.90 -1.26
C LEU A 335 -2.93 26.94 -1.71
N ASN A 336 -1.96 26.58 -2.55
CA ASN A 336 -1.06 27.55 -3.18
C ASN A 336 -1.81 28.60 -4.00
N SER A 337 -2.86 28.21 -4.72
CA SER A 337 -3.68 29.14 -5.49
C SER A 337 -4.43 30.15 -4.62
N LEU A 338 -4.62 29.82 -3.33
CA LEU A 338 -5.20 30.70 -2.31
C LEU A 338 -4.14 31.51 -1.54
N GLY A 339 -2.86 31.41 -1.92
CA GLY A 339 -1.76 32.15 -1.28
C GLY A 339 -1.14 31.44 -0.07
N TYR A 340 -1.40 30.14 0.13
CA TYR A 340 -0.76 29.38 1.20
C TYR A 340 0.70 29.07 0.88
N ASP A 341 1.52 29.06 1.92
CA ASP A 341 2.85 28.47 1.90
C ASP A 341 2.75 26.97 2.27
N THR A 342 2.83 26.10 1.26
CA THR A 342 2.62 24.65 1.43
C THR A 342 3.93 23.92 1.68
N THR A 343 3.98 23.09 2.72
CA THR A 343 5.16 22.29 3.05
C THR A 343 4.76 20.86 3.45
N ALA A 344 5.37 19.89 2.78
CA ALA A 344 5.39 18.52 3.27
C ALA A 344 6.57 18.35 4.24
N MET A 345 6.38 17.61 5.33
CA MET A 345 7.43 17.33 6.31
C MET A 345 7.47 15.84 6.63
N HIS A 346 8.66 15.26 6.68
CA HIS A 346 8.84 13.88 7.12
C HIS A 346 10.20 13.69 7.79
N ASN A 347 10.23 13.16 9.00
CA ASN A 347 11.46 12.84 9.73
C ASN A 347 12.13 11.54 9.23
N SER A 348 11.96 11.18 7.96
CA SER A 348 12.71 10.11 7.29
C SER A 348 13.42 10.62 6.03
N GLY A 349 14.20 9.74 5.39
CA GLY A 349 14.98 10.08 4.20
C GLY A 349 14.10 10.50 3.01
N LYS A 350 14.50 11.57 2.30
CA LYS A 350 13.69 12.20 1.25
C LYS A 350 13.30 11.31 0.06
N PHE A 351 14.06 10.25 -0.22
CA PHE A 351 13.82 9.37 -1.36
C PHE A 351 12.80 8.27 -1.06
N PHE A 352 12.45 8.05 0.21
CA PHE A 352 11.51 7.00 0.59
C PHE A 352 10.14 7.26 -0.08
N TYR A 353 9.57 6.22 -0.70
CA TYR A 353 8.38 6.30 -1.54
C TYR A 353 8.46 7.32 -2.70
N ASN A 354 9.65 7.71 -3.16
CA ASN A 354 9.84 8.74 -4.19
C ASN A 354 9.21 10.11 -3.83
N ARG A 355 9.07 10.41 -2.52
CA ARG A 355 8.44 11.64 -2.02
C ARG A 355 9.07 12.92 -2.55
N ASN A 356 10.39 12.94 -2.75
CA ASN A 356 11.10 14.08 -3.34
C ASN A 356 10.51 14.51 -4.70
N THR A 357 10.16 13.55 -5.55
CA THR A 357 9.57 13.83 -6.87
C THR A 357 8.06 14.00 -6.74
N VAL A 358 7.42 13.20 -5.90
CA VAL A 358 5.96 13.21 -5.75
C VAL A 358 5.46 14.51 -5.15
N TYR A 359 6.08 15.04 -4.09
CA TYR A 359 5.63 16.31 -3.51
C TYR A 359 5.81 17.50 -4.46
N GLN A 360 6.83 17.47 -5.33
CA GLN A 360 6.94 18.43 -6.43
C GLN A 360 5.77 18.30 -7.41
N ASN A 361 5.43 17.07 -7.82
CA ASN A 361 4.30 16.78 -8.69
C ASN A 361 2.94 17.14 -8.06
N LEU A 362 2.80 17.02 -6.74
CA LEU A 362 1.60 17.45 -6.01
C LEU A 362 1.58 18.97 -5.78
N GLY A 363 2.65 19.68 -6.12
CA GLY A 363 2.72 21.13 -6.05
C GLY A 363 3.06 21.70 -4.68
N PHE A 364 3.66 20.94 -3.76
CA PHE A 364 4.18 21.54 -2.52
C PHE A 364 5.29 22.55 -2.83
N ASN A 365 5.29 23.72 -2.16
CA ASN A 365 6.41 24.67 -2.30
C ASN A 365 7.71 24.10 -1.72
N ARG A 366 7.61 23.33 -0.63
CA ARG A 366 8.76 22.78 0.08
C ARG A 366 8.52 21.36 0.55
N PHE A 367 9.61 20.59 0.62
CA PHE A 367 9.66 19.32 1.32
C PHE A 367 10.82 19.35 2.32
N THR A 368 10.50 19.28 3.61
CA THR A 368 11.47 19.19 4.71
C THR A 368 11.61 17.73 5.12
N SER A 369 12.73 17.11 4.76
CA SER A 369 13.03 15.72 5.15
C SER A 369 13.98 15.66 6.35
N LEU A 370 14.31 14.45 6.82
CA LEU A 370 15.28 14.25 7.91
C LEU A 370 16.61 14.99 7.66
N GLU A 371 17.09 15.00 6.41
CA GLU A 371 18.31 15.69 6.02
C GLU A 371 18.24 17.23 6.16
N ASN A 372 17.04 17.80 6.20
CA ASN A 372 16.82 19.22 6.47
C ASN A 372 16.62 19.52 7.96
N MET A 373 16.07 18.55 8.71
CA MET A 373 15.75 18.72 10.14
C MET A 373 16.97 18.63 11.04
N THR A 374 17.98 17.83 10.66
CA THR A 374 19.18 17.62 11.48
C THR A 374 20.44 17.41 10.64
N SER A 375 21.59 17.80 11.20
CA SER A 375 22.90 17.61 10.57
C SER A 375 23.25 16.12 10.49
N ALA A 376 24.14 15.74 9.57
CA ALA A 376 24.61 14.35 9.49
C ALA A 376 25.33 13.91 10.79
N GLN A 377 26.03 14.84 11.44
CA GLN A 377 26.75 14.62 12.69
C GLN A 377 25.81 14.40 13.87
N ASP A 378 24.69 15.12 13.92
CA ASP A 378 23.72 15.04 15.04
C ASP A 378 22.65 13.97 14.84
N ARG A 379 22.50 13.45 13.61
CA ARG A 379 21.45 12.49 13.26
C ARG A 379 21.35 11.33 14.24
N ALA A 380 22.47 10.75 14.65
CA ALA A 380 22.50 9.60 15.55
C ALA A 380 21.81 9.86 16.91
N LYS A 381 21.74 11.11 17.36
CA LYS A 381 21.07 11.50 18.62
C LYS A 381 19.55 11.37 18.54
N TYR A 382 19.00 11.41 17.34
CA TYR A 382 17.56 11.36 17.08
C TYR A 382 17.11 10.04 16.49
N ILE A 383 17.98 9.03 16.43
CA ILE A 383 17.64 7.70 15.91
C ILE A 383 17.41 6.76 17.08
N ASN A 384 16.20 6.19 17.18
CA ASN A 384 15.88 5.18 18.18
C ASN A 384 16.54 3.83 17.87
N GLN A 385 16.43 2.86 18.78
CA GLN A 385 17.12 1.57 18.65
C GLN A 385 16.64 0.72 17.45
N ALA A 386 15.45 0.99 16.90
CA ALA A 386 14.99 0.38 15.65
C ALA A 386 15.50 1.06 14.38
N GLY A 387 16.23 2.17 14.51
CA GLY A 387 16.76 2.91 13.36
C GLY A 387 15.85 4.00 12.83
N TRP A 388 14.78 4.36 13.55
CA TRP A 388 13.83 5.40 13.14
C TRP A 388 14.11 6.73 13.83
N ALA A 389 13.88 7.84 13.13
CA ALA A 389 14.00 9.14 13.76
C ALA A 389 12.89 9.35 14.80
N THR A 390 13.20 10.03 15.91
CA THR A 390 12.17 10.48 16.85
C THR A 390 11.36 11.61 16.24
N ASP A 391 10.10 11.73 16.65
CA ASP A 391 9.17 12.74 16.17
C ASP A 391 9.47 14.12 16.75
N ASP A 392 10.33 14.22 17.77
CA ASP A 392 10.90 15.48 18.29
C ASP A 392 11.35 16.42 17.16
N LEU A 393 12.10 15.90 16.19
CA LEU A 393 12.60 16.67 15.05
C LEU A 393 11.48 17.22 14.17
N LEU A 394 10.44 16.41 13.95
CA LEU A 394 9.29 16.79 13.13
C LEU A 394 8.50 17.90 13.82
N TYR A 395 8.12 17.70 15.08
CA TYR A 395 7.32 18.66 15.84
C TYR A 395 8.08 19.97 16.09
N GLN A 396 9.40 19.92 16.35
CA GLN A 396 10.23 21.13 16.41
C GLN A 396 10.25 21.89 15.07
N SER A 397 10.28 21.17 13.95
CA SER A 397 10.24 21.77 12.62
C SER A 397 8.89 22.41 12.30
N ILE A 398 7.78 21.76 12.69
CA ILE A 398 6.42 22.33 12.60
C ILE A 398 6.37 23.64 13.38
N HIS A 399 6.80 23.64 14.65
CA HIS A 399 6.81 24.83 15.50
C HIS A 399 7.64 25.97 14.92
N LYS A 400 8.86 25.66 14.47
CA LYS A 400 9.75 26.64 13.84
C LYS A 400 9.10 27.25 12.61
N GLN A 401 8.48 26.43 11.76
CA GLN A 401 7.86 26.91 10.54
C GLN A 401 6.62 27.78 10.79
N LEU A 402 5.80 27.44 11.79
CA LEU A 402 4.62 28.22 12.20
C LEU A 402 4.96 29.63 12.70
N LYS A 403 6.21 29.87 13.11
CA LYS A 403 6.70 31.17 13.57
C LYS A 403 7.35 32.03 12.48
N GLN A 404 7.54 31.50 11.26
CA GLN A 404 8.46 32.09 10.27
C GLN A 404 7.81 32.98 9.21
N THR A 405 6.49 32.96 9.05
CA THR A 405 5.83 33.66 7.95
C THR A 405 4.52 34.31 8.38
N GLU A 406 4.21 35.43 7.74
CA GLU A 406 2.92 36.09 7.84
C GLU A 406 1.89 35.48 6.88
N GLN A 407 2.27 34.59 5.96
CA GLN A 407 1.34 33.91 5.05
C GLN A 407 0.60 32.76 5.76
N PRO A 408 -0.63 32.40 5.35
CA PRO A 408 -1.26 31.18 5.85
C PRO A 408 -0.43 29.97 5.42
N GLN A 409 -0.29 28.98 6.30
CA GLN A 409 0.53 27.81 6.04
C GLN A 409 -0.30 26.54 5.91
N PHE A 410 0.12 25.68 5.00
CA PHE A 410 -0.35 24.29 4.94
C PHE A 410 0.83 23.36 5.22
N ILE A 411 0.79 22.68 6.36
CA ILE A 411 1.82 21.73 6.75
C ILE A 411 1.21 20.34 6.71
N TYR A 412 1.76 19.46 5.87
CA TYR A 412 1.43 18.04 5.84
C TYR A 412 2.61 17.26 6.41
N ALA A 413 2.50 16.80 7.66
CA ALA A 413 3.57 16.18 8.41
C ALA A 413 3.35 14.68 8.59
N ILE A 414 4.39 13.89 8.34
CA ILE A 414 4.39 12.43 8.46
C ILE A 414 5.44 12.02 9.50
N THR A 415 5.00 11.42 10.59
CA THR A 415 5.86 10.85 11.63
C THR A 415 6.48 9.52 11.20
N VAL A 416 7.49 9.03 11.91
CA VAL A 416 8.05 7.67 11.68
C VAL A 416 8.49 6.97 12.97
N GLU A 417 8.44 7.65 14.12
CA GLU A 417 9.03 7.14 15.36
C GLU A 417 8.43 5.80 15.80
N ASN A 418 7.11 5.64 15.64
CA ASN A 418 6.39 4.43 16.04
C ASN A 418 6.36 3.35 14.95
N HIS A 419 7.27 3.39 13.96
CA HIS A 419 7.34 2.36 12.93
C HIS A 419 7.86 1.02 13.49
N PHE A 420 7.46 -0.09 12.86
CA PHE A 420 7.96 -1.44 13.12
C PHE A 420 9.51 -1.51 13.00
N ASN A 421 10.27 -2.26 13.78
CA ASN A 421 9.94 -3.40 14.66
C ASN A 421 9.92 -3.03 16.15
N TYR A 422 8.98 -3.57 16.92
CA TYR A 422 8.79 -3.28 18.35
C TYR A 422 9.49 -4.29 19.29
N ASN A 423 10.33 -5.19 18.77
CA ASN A 423 11.02 -6.22 19.55
C ASN A 423 12.40 -5.76 20.10
N ASP A 424 12.58 -4.47 20.40
CA ASP A 424 13.86 -3.86 20.76
C ASP A 424 13.93 -3.26 22.17
N ASP A 425 12.81 -3.17 22.90
CA ASP A 425 12.69 -2.49 24.20
C ASP A 425 13.20 -1.04 24.20
N ARG A 426 13.11 -0.33 23.08
CA ARG A 426 13.65 1.03 22.96
C ARG A 426 13.12 2.04 23.99
N TYR A 427 11.98 1.74 24.60
CA TYR A 427 11.36 2.55 25.66
C TYR A 427 11.22 1.80 27.00
N GLY A 428 11.96 0.69 27.18
CA GLY A 428 11.81 -0.22 28.32
C GLY A 428 10.85 -1.37 28.04
N LYS A 429 10.71 -2.27 29.02
CA LYS A 429 9.99 -3.56 28.88
C LYS A 429 8.55 -3.53 29.41
N ASP A 430 8.31 -2.79 30.48
CA ASP A 430 7.13 -2.94 31.35
C ASP A 430 6.51 -1.58 31.72
N HIS A 431 6.50 -0.62 30.80
CA HIS A 431 5.93 0.72 31.05
C HIS A 431 4.42 0.66 31.35
N PHE A 432 3.72 -0.26 30.70
CA PHE A 432 2.32 -0.60 30.91
C PHE A 432 2.18 -2.00 31.49
N ASN A 433 1.31 -2.12 32.49
CA ASN A 433 0.90 -3.42 33.01
C ASN A 433 -0.17 -4.04 32.08
N ILE A 434 0.17 -5.13 31.40
CA ILE A 434 -0.69 -5.83 30.44
C ILE A 434 -0.96 -7.24 30.95
N ASP A 435 -2.11 -7.40 31.61
CA ASP A 435 -2.51 -8.68 32.20
C ASP A 435 -3.46 -9.44 31.26
N GLN A 436 -2.88 -10.16 30.31
CA GLN A 436 -3.58 -11.00 29.34
C GLN A 436 -3.13 -12.45 29.47
N GLN A 437 -4.07 -13.36 29.77
CA GLN A 437 -3.78 -14.80 29.75
C GLN A 437 -3.39 -15.26 28.35
N GLY A 438 -2.38 -16.12 28.26
CA GLY A 438 -1.87 -16.66 26.99
C GLY A 438 -0.91 -15.75 26.23
N LEU A 439 -0.68 -14.50 26.70
CA LEU A 439 0.25 -13.58 26.06
C LEU A 439 1.70 -13.93 26.41
N SER A 440 2.52 -14.21 25.40
CA SER A 440 3.94 -14.53 25.61
C SER A 440 4.72 -13.32 26.14
N GLU A 441 5.81 -13.55 26.89
CA GLU A 441 6.69 -12.45 27.36
C GLU A 441 7.25 -11.60 26.23
N ARG A 442 7.49 -12.21 25.07
CA ARG A 442 7.88 -11.48 23.86
C ARG A 442 6.76 -10.55 23.38
N SER A 443 5.54 -11.06 23.28
CA SER A 443 4.37 -10.28 22.86
C SER A 443 4.07 -9.14 23.85
N LYS A 444 4.22 -9.38 25.16
CA LYS A 444 4.11 -8.33 26.20
C LYS A 444 5.11 -7.20 25.98
N ARG A 445 6.39 -7.50 25.81
CA ARG A 445 7.45 -6.51 25.54
C ARG A 445 7.23 -5.76 24.23
N GLN A 446 6.82 -6.49 23.19
CA GLN A 446 6.51 -5.92 21.88
C GLN A 446 5.36 -4.91 21.98
N LEU A 447 4.29 -5.29 22.68
CA LEU A 447 3.12 -4.44 22.88
C LEU A 447 3.47 -3.23 23.76
N ASN A 448 4.24 -3.41 24.83
CA ASN A 448 4.74 -2.32 25.68
C ASN A 448 5.51 -1.26 24.88
N THR A 449 6.40 -1.69 23.99
CA THR A 449 7.15 -0.79 23.10
C THR A 449 6.21 0.00 22.18
N TYR A 450 5.24 -0.66 21.56
CA TYR A 450 4.25 -0.02 20.68
C TYR A 450 3.36 0.99 21.44
N LEU A 451 2.80 0.60 22.60
CA LEU A 451 1.95 1.47 23.41
C LEU A 451 2.70 2.70 23.91
N THR A 452 3.99 2.55 24.24
CA THR A 452 4.82 3.69 24.69
C THR A 452 5.08 4.64 23.53
N GLY A 453 5.23 4.14 22.30
CA GLY A 453 5.29 4.97 21.10
C GLY A 453 4.00 5.78 20.87
N LEU A 454 2.82 5.18 21.10
CA LEU A 454 1.54 5.91 21.03
C LEU A 454 1.46 7.03 22.09
N GLN A 455 1.86 6.75 23.33
CA GLN A 455 1.89 7.75 24.39
C GLN A 455 2.83 8.92 24.05
N ARG A 456 4.01 8.64 23.48
CA ARG A 456 4.94 9.69 23.02
C ARG A 456 4.34 10.55 21.90
N ALA A 457 3.63 9.94 20.96
CA ALA A 457 2.91 10.69 19.92
C ALA A 457 1.84 11.61 20.52
N ASP A 458 1.09 11.15 21.53
CA ASP A 458 0.11 11.98 22.25
C ASP A 458 0.76 13.18 22.95
N GLN A 459 1.90 12.97 23.61
CA GLN A 459 2.66 14.04 24.28
C GLN A 459 3.14 15.12 23.31
N HIS A 460 3.62 14.73 22.12
CA HIS A 460 4.01 15.68 21.08
C HIS A 460 2.82 16.50 20.57
N VAL A 461 1.67 15.86 20.38
CA VAL A 461 0.42 16.56 20.01
C VAL A 461 0.01 17.51 21.13
N GLU A 462 0.05 17.08 22.40
CA GLU A 462 -0.28 17.94 23.54
C GLU A 462 0.57 19.22 23.53
N GLN A 463 1.88 19.09 23.39
CA GLN A 463 2.79 20.23 23.35
C GLN A 463 2.50 21.14 22.15
N LEU A 464 2.29 20.58 20.96
CA LEU A 464 1.93 21.36 19.79
C LEU A 464 0.63 22.15 20.02
N LEU A 465 -0.41 21.51 20.56
CA LEU A 465 -1.68 22.17 20.83
C LEU A 465 -1.56 23.25 21.91
N GLN A 466 -0.69 23.08 22.90
CA GLN A 466 -0.39 24.12 23.89
C GLN A 466 0.25 25.35 23.24
N ASP A 467 1.21 25.15 22.34
CA ASP A 467 1.85 26.23 21.58
C ASP A 467 0.85 26.94 20.64
N LEU A 468 0.03 26.18 19.93
CA LEU A 468 -0.96 26.72 18.98
C LEU A 468 -2.06 27.55 19.64
N LYS A 469 -2.36 27.31 20.93
CA LYS A 469 -3.30 28.16 21.69
C LYS A 469 -2.78 29.59 21.87
N GLN A 470 -1.46 29.80 21.78
CA GLN A 470 -0.82 31.11 21.92
C GLN A 470 -0.64 31.82 20.58
N LEU A 471 -0.96 31.17 19.45
CA LEU A 471 -0.89 31.80 18.13
C LEU A 471 -2.15 32.62 17.86
N GLU A 472 -1.95 33.89 17.50
CA GLU A 472 -3.03 34.80 17.10
C GLU A 472 -3.72 34.36 15.79
N ARG A 473 -2.95 33.83 14.84
CA ARG A 473 -3.50 33.35 13.56
C ARG A 473 -4.37 32.11 13.81
N PRO A 474 -5.61 32.07 13.27
CA PRO A 474 -6.44 30.88 13.30
C PRO A 474 -5.69 29.66 12.79
N THR A 475 -5.80 28.52 13.46
CA THR A 475 -5.10 27.28 13.11
C THR A 475 -6.03 26.08 13.29
N LEU A 476 -6.11 25.25 12.24
CA LEU A 476 -6.79 23.96 12.21
C LEU A 476 -5.74 22.84 12.22
N VAL A 477 -5.89 21.89 13.14
CA VAL A 477 -5.07 20.68 13.23
C VAL A 477 -5.94 19.46 12.97
N ILE A 478 -5.50 18.64 12.02
CA ILE A 478 -6.08 17.34 11.70
C ILE A 478 -5.03 16.29 12.03
N PHE A 479 -5.35 15.37 12.92
CA PHE A 479 -4.47 14.25 13.27
C PHE A 479 -5.15 12.94 12.90
N PHE A 480 -4.44 12.04 12.24
CA PHE A 480 -4.93 10.68 12.03
C PHE A 480 -3.81 9.65 11.97
N GLY A 481 -4.15 8.40 12.30
CA GLY A 481 -3.28 7.27 12.03
C GLY A 481 -3.33 6.82 10.58
N ASP A 482 -2.20 6.42 10.01
CA ASP A 482 -2.16 5.97 8.62
C ASP A 482 -2.66 4.53 8.45
N HIS A 483 -2.28 3.59 9.31
CA HIS A 483 -2.75 2.20 9.27
C HIS A 483 -2.60 1.48 10.61
N LEU A 484 -3.15 0.27 10.73
CA LEU A 484 -2.87 -0.61 11.86
C LEU A 484 -1.39 -1.06 11.88
N PRO A 485 -0.77 -1.24 13.05
CA PRO A 485 0.61 -1.73 13.16
C PRO A 485 0.75 -3.20 12.74
N ASN A 486 1.93 -3.62 12.27
CA ASN A 486 2.23 -5.05 12.22
C ASN A 486 2.69 -5.55 13.61
N LEU A 487 1.76 -6.11 14.39
CA LEU A 487 2.05 -6.67 15.71
C LEU A 487 2.35 -8.18 15.71
N GLY A 488 2.30 -8.86 14.56
CA GLY A 488 2.70 -10.28 14.43
C GLY A 488 2.01 -11.19 15.46
N GLN A 489 2.81 -11.87 16.29
CA GLN A 489 2.35 -12.85 17.29
C GLN A 489 1.37 -12.24 18.31
N VAL A 490 1.46 -10.93 18.59
CA VAL A 490 0.50 -10.26 19.49
C VAL A 490 -0.93 -10.43 18.97
N TYR A 491 -1.17 -10.32 17.66
CA TYR A 491 -2.51 -10.53 17.11
C TYR A 491 -3.00 -11.96 17.30
N ASP A 492 -2.10 -12.93 17.22
CA ASP A 492 -2.43 -14.34 17.39
C ASP A 492 -2.71 -14.67 18.87
N ASP A 493 -1.91 -14.12 19.80
CA ASP A 493 -2.08 -14.27 21.25
C ASP A 493 -3.38 -13.61 21.76
N TYR A 494 -3.85 -12.55 21.10
CA TYR A 494 -5.12 -11.88 21.39
C TYR A 494 -6.32 -12.46 20.61
N HIS A 495 -6.10 -13.45 19.74
CA HIS A 495 -7.13 -13.96 18.82
C HIS A 495 -7.84 -12.84 18.03
N PHE A 496 -7.08 -11.80 17.66
CA PHE A 496 -7.62 -10.62 16.98
C PHE A 496 -8.25 -10.96 15.62
N PHE A 497 -7.70 -11.99 14.97
CA PHE A 497 -8.31 -12.62 13.80
C PHE A 497 -9.03 -13.91 14.22
N ALA A 498 -10.30 -14.03 13.85
CA ALA A 498 -11.14 -15.20 14.08
C ALA A 498 -10.66 -16.43 13.29
N SER A 499 -9.95 -16.23 12.17
CA SER A 499 -9.36 -17.31 11.38
C SER A 499 -8.20 -16.83 10.51
N ALA A 500 -7.41 -17.78 9.99
CA ALA A 500 -6.40 -17.49 8.97
C ALA A 500 -7.03 -16.87 7.69
N GLN A 501 -8.29 -17.20 7.40
CA GLN A 501 -9.03 -16.61 6.28
C GLN A 501 -9.35 -15.14 6.56
N GLU A 502 -9.81 -14.79 7.77
CA GLU A 502 -10.06 -13.39 8.13
C GLU A 502 -8.75 -12.58 8.13
N LYS A 503 -7.64 -13.16 8.64
CA LYS A 503 -6.31 -12.53 8.61
C LYS A 503 -5.82 -12.26 7.19
N ALA A 504 -6.11 -13.17 6.25
CA ALA A 504 -5.80 -12.96 4.85
C ALA A 504 -6.71 -11.88 4.25
N GLU A 505 -8.03 -12.06 4.39
CA GLU A 505 -8.99 -11.28 3.64
C GLU A 505 -9.24 -9.87 4.19
N LYS A 506 -9.20 -9.70 5.51
CA LYS A 506 -9.43 -8.42 6.20
C LYS A 506 -10.68 -7.65 5.68
N LYS A 507 -11.77 -8.34 5.34
CA LYS A 507 -12.97 -7.69 4.76
C LYS A 507 -13.69 -6.73 5.72
N ASP A 508 -13.42 -6.81 7.00
CA ASP A 508 -14.00 -5.94 8.02
C ASP A 508 -13.27 -4.58 8.08
N VAL A 509 -14.04 -3.49 8.12
CA VAL A 509 -13.54 -2.12 8.27
C VAL A 509 -12.69 -1.91 9.52
N LYS A 510 -12.84 -2.73 10.57
CA LYS A 510 -12.01 -2.65 11.79
C LYS A 510 -10.51 -2.78 11.50
N PHE A 511 -10.15 -3.51 10.45
CA PHE A 511 -8.76 -3.69 10.03
C PHE A 511 -8.19 -2.48 9.27
N PHE A 512 -9.00 -1.46 9.02
CA PHE A 512 -8.63 -0.29 8.24
C PHE A 512 -9.05 1.01 8.94
N SER A 513 -9.52 0.93 10.19
CA SER A 513 -10.04 2.07 10.95
C SER A 513 -8.98 2.57 11.94
N THR A 514 -8.52 3.80 11.75
CA THR A 514 -7.55 4.48 12.63
C THR A 514 -8.17 5.73 13.26
N PRO A 515 -7.72 6.21 14.43
CA PRO A 515 -8.27 7.42 15.04
C PRO A 515 -8.14 8.65 14.13
N LEU A 516 -9.16 9.52 14.11
CA LEU A 516 -9.15 10.85 13.49
C LEU A 516 -9.55 11.90 14.51
N ALA A 517 -8.63 12.77 14.86
CA ALA A 517 -8.81 13.87 15.80
C ALA A 517 -8.73 15.24 15.11
N VAL A 518 -9.59 16.16 15.56
CA VAL A 518 -9.73 17.50 14.97
C VAL A 518 -9.71 18.56 16.07
N TRP A 519 -8.75 19.47 15.97
CA TRP A 519 -8.58 20.59 16.88
C TRP A 519 -8.47 21.91 16.12
N SER A 520 -8.97 22.99 16.72
CA SER A 520 -8.78 24.36 16.21
C SER A 520 -8.74 25.36 17.36
N ASN A 521 -8.03 26.47 17.18
CA ASN A 521 -8.08 27.63 18.10
C ASN A 521 -9.18 28.64 17.75
N TYR A 522 -10.05 28.30 16.80
CA TYR A 522 -11.20 29.10 16.37
C TYR A 522 -12.44 28.19 16.16
N PRO A 523 -13.67 28.74 16.18
CA PRO A 523 -14.88 27.94 15.99
C PRO A 523 -14.94 27.28 14.59
N ILE A 524 -15.25 25.99 14.57
CA ILE A 524 -15.49 25.21 13.34
C ILE A 524 -16.79 24.43 13.46
N ASP A 525 -17.40 24.09 12.33
CA ASP A 525 -18.50 23.13 12.30
C ASP A 525 -17.96 21.70 12.49
N ARG A 526 -18.14 21.15 13.69
CA ARG A 526 -17.71 19.80 14.04
C ARG A 526 -18.62 18.71 13.45
N SER A 527 -19.83 19.04 13.00
CA SER A 527 -20.75 18.05 12.41
C SER A 527 -20.19 17.42 11.13
N LEU A 528 -19.30 18.15 10.43
CA LEU A 528 -18.56 17.68 9.26
C LEU A 528 -17.80 16.36 9.50
N PHE A 529 -17.46 16.06 10.75
CA PHE A 529 -16.66 14.91 11.15
C PHE A 529 -17.42 13.90 12.03
N GLN A 530 -18.74 13.98 12.17
CA GLN A 530 -19.54 13.09 13.04
C GLN A 530 -19.89 11.72 12.41
N GLN A 531 -19.15 11.30 11.38
CA GLN A 531 -19.32 9.98 10.77
C GLN A 531 -18.52 8.93 11.55
N LYS A 532 -18.95 7.66 11.56
CA LYS A 532 -18.19 6.59 12.24
C LYS A 532 -16.79 6.43 11.63
N ASN A 533 -16.75 6.39 10.30
CA ASN A 533 -15.53 6.27 9.51
C ASN A 533 -15.57 7.32 8.40
N ILE A 534 -14.45 8.00 8.17
CA ILE A 534 -14.26 8.90 7.04
C ILE A 534 -13.19 8.30 6.14
N ALA A 535 -13.56 7.92 4.92
CA ALA A 535 -12.59 7.42 3.94
C ALA A 535 -11.53 8.47 3.61
N ALA A 536 -10.27 8.06 3.53
CA ALA A 536 -9.13 8.97 3.34
C ALA A 536 -9.30 9.92 2.15
N HIS A 537 -9.78 9.42 1.00
CA HIS A 537 -10.03 10.23 -0.20
C HIS A 537 -11.13 11.29 -0.05
N PHE A 538 -11.97 11.22 0.98
CA PHE A 538 -12.99 12.21 1.29
C PHE A 538 -12.60 13.20 2.39
N LEU A 539 -11.39 13.13 2.93
CA LEU A 539 -10.96 14.00 4.02
C LEU A 539 -10.70 15.44 3.56
N ALA A 540 -10.01 15.65 2.43
CA ALA A 540 -9.65 16.99 1.94
C ALA A 540 -10.81 18.01 1.86
N PRO A 541 -11.98 17.71 1.24
CA PRO A 541 -13.08 18.68 1.20
C PRO A 541 -13.63 19.03 2.59
N LYS A 542 -13.61 18.09 3.55
CA LYS A 542 -14.01 18.36 4.94
C LYS A 542 -13.02 19.31 5.63
N VAL A 543 -11.72 19.12 5.40
CA VAL A 543 -10.66 20.01 5.92
C VAL A 543 -10.82 21.42 5.37
N LEU A 544 -11.02 21.57 4.05
CA LEU A 544 -11.24 22.89 3.42
C LEU A 544 -12.49 23.58 3.96
N THR A 545 -13.59 22.83 4.15
CA THR A 545 -14.84 23.36 4.71
C THR A 545 -14.66 23.79 6.17
N ALA A 546 -14.00 22.98 7.00
CA ALA A 546 -13.68 23.33 8.38
C ALA A 546 -12.71 24.52 8.50
N ALA A 547 -11.82 24.67 7.51
CA ALA A 547 -10.96 25.85 7.34
C ALA A 547 -11.71 27.08 6.81
N GLN A 548 -13.02 26.99 6.56
CA GLN A 548 -13.86 28.06 6.01
C GLN A 548 -13.32 28.59 4.66
N LEU A 549 -12.67 27.71 3.89
CA LEU A 549 -12.14 28.02 2.57
C LEU A 549 -13.15 27.70 1.47
N PRO A 550 -13.12 28.41 0.33
CA PRO A 550 -13.94 28.04 -0.82
C PRO A 550 -13.58 26.63 -1.29
N LEU A 551 -14.57 25.92 -1.85
CA LEU A 551 -14.35 24.65 -2.52
C LEU A 551 -14.29 24.90 -4.04
N PRO A 552 -13.19 24.55 -4.73
CA PRO A 552 -13.12 24.59 -6.18
C PRO A 552 -14.01 23.49 -6.77
N PRO A 553 -14.37 23.57 -8.06
CA PRO A 553 -15.21 22.58 -8.73
C PRO A 553 -14.78 21.13 -8.50
N TYR A 554 -13.45 20.89 -8.43
CA TYR A 554 -12.89 19.58 -8.09
C TYR A 554 -13.40 19.04 -6.75
N TYR A 555 -13.23 19.78 -5.65
CA TYR A 555 -13.64 19.31 -4.33
C TYR A 555 -15.15 19.35 -4.11
N GLN A 556 -15.88 20.19 -4.85
CA GLN A 556 -17.35 20.12 -4.89
C GLN A 556 -17.82 18.82 -5.54
N PHE A 557 -17.19 18.38 -6.64
CA PHE A 557 -17.46 17.08 -7.24
C PHE A 557 -17.14 15.94 -6.26
N ILE A 558 -15.99 15.96 -5.59
CA ILE A 558 -15.64 14.96 -4.56
C ILE A 558 -16.68 14.95 -3.42
N GLN A 559 -17.18 16.12 -3.00
CA GLN A 559 -18.23 16.22 -1.99
C GLN A 559 -19.56 15.64 -2.48
N ALA A 560 -19.92 15.82 -3.75
CA ALA A 560 -21.08 15.17 -4.35
C ALA A 560 -20.94 13.64 -4.36
N VAL A 561 -19.74 13.11 -4.65
CA VAL A 561 -19.46 11.67 -4.53
C VAL A 561 -19.62 11.21 -3.07
N ASN A 562 -19.01 11.90 -2.10
CA ASN A 562 -19.11 11.58 -0.67
C ASN A 562 -20.57 11.63 -0.15
N ALA A 563 -21.38 12.54 -0.66
CA ALA A 563 -22.80 12.62 -0.30
C ALA A 563 -23.58 11.36 -0.69
N CYS A 564 -23.12 10.63 -1.72
CA CYS A 564 -23.75 9.41 -2.22
C CYS A 564 -23.04 8.12 -1.79
N TYR A 565 -21.76 8.22 -1.46
CA TYR A 565 -20.92 7.11 -1.06
C TYR A 565 -20.19 7.48 0.22
N SER A 566 -20.54 6.88 1.36
CA SER A 566 -19.81 7.11 2.62
C SER A 566 -18.39 6.56 2.55
N ALA A 567 -18.19 5.47 1.79
CA ALA A 567 -16.89 4.90 1.52
C ALA A 567 -16.86 4.18 0.16
N ILE A 568 -15.79 4.39 -0.60
CA ILE A 568 -15.41 3.53 -1.74
C ILE A 568 -14.09 2.86 -1.34
N HIS A 569 -14.15 1.63 -0.86
CA HIS A 569 -13.00 0.98 -0.21
C HIS A 569 -12.94 -0.51 -0.56
N GLN A 570 -11.78 -1.12 -0.34
CA GLN A 570 -11.58 -2.55 -0.58
C GLN A 570 -12.41 -3.46 0.33
N THR A 571 -12.90 -2.95 1.46
CA THR A 571 -13.86 -3.64 2.33
C THR A 571 -15.30 -3.54 1.84
N GLY A 572 -15.59 -2.63 0.90
CA GLY A 572 -16.93 -2.40 0.38
C GLY A 572 -17.13 -1.00 -0.19
N VAL A 573 -18.17 -0.89 -1.03
CA VAL A 573 -18.70 0.39 -1.50
C VAL A 573 -20.00 0.65 -0.74
N GLU A 574 -19.96 1.61 0.18
CA GLU A 574 -21.09 1.95 1.05
C GLU A 574 -21.89 3.10 0.44
N LEU A 575 -23.16 2.83 0.14
CA LEU A 575 -24.09 3.82 -0.41
C LEU A 575 -24.78 4.59 0.71
N ASN A 576 -24.93 5.89 0.52
CA ASN A 576 -25.81 6.71 1.33
C ASN A 576 -27.24 6.66 0.76
N PRO A 577 -28.25 6.14 1.49
CA PRO A 577 -29.63 6.07 1.02
C PRO A 577 -30.25 7.45 0.70
N GLU A 578 -29.72 8.53 1.27
CA GLU A 578 -30.22 9.89 1.08
C GLU A 578 -29.63 10.61 -0.15
N CYS A 579 -28.84 9.90 -0.95
CA CYS A 579 -28.24 10.44 -2.16
C CYS A 579 -29.31 10.94 -3.15
N LYS A 580 -29.08 12.15 -3.68
CA LYS A 580 -29.96 12.80 -4.67
C LYS A 580 -29.49 12.65 -6.12
N TYR A 581 -28.34 12.01 -6.34
CA TYR A 581 -27.73 11.83 -7.66
C TYR A 581 -27.93 10.40 -8.19
N PRO A 582 -27.90 10.16 -9.51
CA PRO A 582 -27.94 8.81 -10.05
C PRO A 582 -26.66 8.03 -9.67
N HIS A 583 -26.77 7.05 -8.76
CA HIS A 583 -25.61 6.34 -8.19
C HIS A 583 -24.63 5.78 -9.25
N PRO A 584 -25.09 4.98 -10.24
CA PRO A 584 -24.16 4.34 -11.19
C PRO A 584 -23.41 5.36 -12.04
N GLN A 585 -24.06 6.48 -12.38
CA GLN A 585 -23.45 7.53 -13.19
C GLN A 585 -22.36 8.25 -12.40
N LEU A 586 -22.62 8.63 -11.15
CA LEU A 586 -21.66 9.37 -10.33
C LEU A 586 -20.42 8.54 -9.99
N LEU A 587 -20.59 7.25 -9.71
CA LEU A 587 -19.46 6.34 -9.50
C LEU A 587 -18.62 6.15 -10.77
N ASN A 588 -19.26 6.06 -11.94
CA ASN A 588 -18.53 5.96 -13.21
C ASN A 588 -17.77 7.25 -13.52
N GLN A 589 -18.38 8.41 -13.28
CA GLN A 589 -17.70 9.70 -13.36
C GLN A 589 -16.48 9.79 -12.44
N TYR A 590 -16.58 9.27 -11.22
CA TYR A 590 -15.45 9.22 -10.29
C TYR A 590 -14.34 8.26 -10.76
N LYS A 591 -14.71 7.13 -11.38
CA LYS A 591 -13.74 6.24 -12.05
C LYS A 591 -13.06 6.93 -13.22
N ASP A 592 -13.81 7.66 -14.05
CA ASP A 592 -13.27 8.41 -15.20
C ASP A 592 -12.25 9.46 -14.73
N LEU A 593 -12.54 10.17 -13.63
CA LEU A 593 -11.61 11.10 -13.01
C LEU A 593 -10.29 10.40 -12.59
N ASN A 594 -10.41 9.28 -11.87
CA ASN A 594 -9.25 8.50 -11.44
C ASN A 594 -8.43 8.02 -12.65
N MET A 595 -9.10 7.54 -13.70
CA MET A 595 -8.47 7.08 -14.92
C MET A 595 -7.77 8.21 -15.68
N ASP A 596 -8.40 9.36 -15.87
CA ASP A 596 -7.81 10.53 -16.53
C ASP A 596 -6.50 10.95 -15.85
N VAL A 597 -6.53 11.12 -14.53
CA VAL A 597 -5.38 11.62 -13.76
C VAL A 597 -4.23 10.62 -13.74
N LEU A 598 -4.52 9.33 -13.48
CA LEU A 598 -3.48 8.34 -13.22
C LEU A 598 -2.98 7.62 -14.48
N ASN A 599 -3.86 7.34 -15.43
CA ASN A 599 -3.57 6.51 -16.61
C ASN A 599 -3.85 7.24 -17.94
N GLY A 600 -4.60 8.34 -17.92
CA GLY A 600 -5.03 9.08 -19.10
C GLY A 600 -4.17 10.30 -19.41
N LYS A 601 -4.79 11.32 -20.01
CA LYS A 601 -4.12 12.54 -20.48
C LYS A 601 -3.98 13.62 -19.41
N ASN A 602 -4.52 13.40 -18.21
CA ASN A 602 -4.45 14.34 -17.09
C ASN A 602 -5.11 15.69 -17.44
N HIS A 603 -6.27 15.63 -18.12
CA HIS A 603 -7.06 16.80 -18.48
C HIS A 603 -7.52 17.56 -17.24
N SER A 604 -7.80 16.85 -16.14
CA SER A 604 -8.17 17.46 -14.86
C SER A 604 -7.14 18.46 -14.36
N TYR A 605 -5.85 18.10 -14.39
CA TYR A 605 -4.78 19.04 -14.00
C TYR A 605 -4.74 20.27 -14.90
N GLN A 606 -4.87 20.09 -16.22
CA GLN A 606 -4.84 21.20 -17.19
C GLN A 606 -6.01 22.16 -16.95
N LEU A 607 -7.23 21.64 -16.84
CA LEU A 607 -8.44 22.43 -16.63
C LEU A 607 -8.43 23.21 -15.30
N LEU A 608 -7.84 22.64 -14.25
CA LEU A 608 -7.84 23.23 -12.91
C LEU A 608 -6.66 24.17 -12.65
N THR A 609 -5.62 24.14 -13.49
CA THR A 609 -4.41 24.99 -13.32
C THR A 609 -4.23 26.02 -14.42
N GLN A 610 -4.97 25.94 -15.52
CA GLN A 610 -5.07 27.04 -16.47
C GLN A 610 -5.68 28.25 -15.76
N LYS A 611 -4.88 29.31 -15.59
CA LYS A 611 -5.41 30.62 -15.22
C LYS A 611 -6.45 30.99 -16.28
N ALA A 612 -7.64 31.40 -15.85
CA ALA A 612 -8.58 32.06 -16.74
C ALA A 612 -7.84 33.26 -17.36
N SER A 613 -7.44 33.09 -18.62
CA SER A 613 -6.68 34.06 -19.41
C SER A 613 -7.53 35.27 -19.74
#